data_AF-A0A933GDA1-F1
#
_entry.id   AF-A0A933GDA1-F1
#
_cell.length_a   1.000
_cell.length_b   1.000
_cell.length_c   1.000
_cell.angle_alpha   90.00
_cell.angle_beta   90.00
_cell.angle_gamma   90.00
#
_symmetry.space_group_name_H-M   'P 1'
#
loop_
_entity.id
_entity.type
_entity.pdbx_description
1 polymer ?
#
loop_
_entity_poly.entity_id
_entity_poly.type
_entity_poly.pdbx_seq_one_letter_code
_entity_poly.pdbx_strand_id
1 'polypeptide(L)'
;MRASLAGLGLLSLVGYAVALRWISGAGPTPLVRYAWLHAAVFVLYALAVCLVFRRPSADRVSLGLILGFGLLFRLAVLPSPVILSSDLYRYLWDGRVQWAGINPYRYAPAAPELAPLRDATVHPAINRPTKRTIYPPGAQALFALVAGVAPNSILAWRLFLLGCEVATGLLLLRLLKRMAVPVSAILLYAWAPLAVFEGVQAVHVDFAVLPVILLALLWRQEGRMARSGVALGIAVLMKLYPAVLLLAWRRRGEWRLPAACGAVVAAGYLPHSVAVGTGVVGFLPEYLGSGEDFNVGLRFFLTEGIGLGGEVARGIVMLLLGGVLLGVLRRIGSALTEDPEGVFRAGMAAVAAYLILVPTAMHPWYAVWILPFLAVRPSSAWLWFTGAVTLSYLGYAYRPVLVPLWARAAEFLPLYGLLAWEWWSARFRLASPGGESAWQPGFAPPGT
;
A
#
# COMPACT_ATOMS: atom_id res chain seq x y z
N MET A 1 -25.07 18.19 4.57
CA MET A 1 -23.72 17.74 4.14
C MET A 1 -22.67 18.12 5.16
N ARG A 2 -22.31 19.41 5.31
CA ARG A 2 -21.27 19.86 6.25
C ARG A 2 -21.44 19.35 7.68
N ALA A 3 -22.61 19.53 8.29
CA ALA A 3 -22.91 19.04 9.63
C ALA A 3 -22.77 17.51 9.76
N SER A 4 -23.26 16.75 8.77
CA SER A 4 -23.14 15.30 8.74
C SER A 4 -21.67 14.84 8.59
N LEU A 5 -20.88 15.51 7.75
CA LEU A 5 -19.43 15.26 7.65
C LEU A 5 -18.73 15.58 8.98
N ALA A 6 -19.02 16.73 9.60
CA ALA A 6 -18.45 17.07 10.89
C ALA A 6 -18.81 16.03 11.97
N GLY A 7 -20.07 15.58 12.01
CA GLY A 7 -20.53 14.55 12.93
C GLY A 7 -19.81 13.21 12.73
N LEU A 8 -19.72 12.71 11.49
CA LEU A 8 -18.98 11.48 11.17
C LEU A 8 -17.49 11.62 11.48
N GLY A 9 -16.91 12.79 11.22
CA GLY A 9 -15.52 13.12 11.53
C GLY A 9 -15.24 13.09 13.03
N LEU A 10 -16.09 13.73 13.85
CA LEU A 10 -15.97 13.72 15.30
C LEU A 10 -16.09 12.30 15.88
N LEU A 11 -17.09 11.52 15.44
CA LEU A 11 -17.26 10.14 15.88
C LEU A 11 -16.05 9.27 15.52
N SER A 12 -15.50 9.45 14.31
CA SER A 12 -14.29 8.73 13.88
C SER A 12 -13.07 9.15 14.72
N LEU A 13 -12.92 10.44 15.01
CA LEU A 13 -11.84 10.97 15.84
C LEU A 13 -11.88 10.38 17.26
N VAL A 14 -13.07 10.25 17.85
CA VAL A 14 -13.25 9.55 19.13
C VAL A 14 -12.79 8.10 19.00
N GLY A 15 -13.17 7.40 17.93
CA GLY A 15 -12.68 6.03 17.66
C GLY A 15 -11.15 5.92 17.63
N TYR A 16 -10.47 6.80 16.88
CA TYR A 16 -9.01 6.82 16.81
C TYR A 16 -8.33 7.23 18.13
N ALA A 17 -8.92 8.17 18.88
CA ALA A 17 -8.43 8.56 20.20
C ALA A 17 -8.59 7.44 21.24
N VAL A 18 -9.69 6.70 21.19
CA VAL A 18 -9.93 5.51 22.04
C VAL A 18 -8.97 4.37 21.68
N ALA A 19 -8.60 4.23 20.40
CA ALA A 19 -7.62 3.25 19.92
C ALA A 19 -6.35 3.22 20.78
N LEU A 20 -5.85 4.40 21.13
CA LEU A 20 -4.64 4.60 21.93
C LEU A 20 -4.67 3.84 23.26
N ARG A 21 -5.82 3.84 23.93
CA ARG A 21 -5.96 3.27 25.28
C ARG A 21 -6.48 1.84 25.22
N TRP A 22 -7.37 1.55 24.27
CA TRP A 22 -8.09 0.29 24.23
C TRP A 22 -7.27 -0.86 23.65
N ILE A 23 -6.49 -0.59 22.59
CA ILE A 23 -5.63 -1.61 21.97
C ILE A 23 -4.42 -1.91 22.88
N SER A 24 -3.98 -0.93 23.68
CA SER A 24 -2.82 -1.03 24.57
C SER A 24 -3.08 -1.69 25.93
N GLY A 25 -4.34 -1.89 26.33
CA GLY A 25 -4.70 -2.41 27.66
C GLY A 25 -4.63 -3.93 27.80
N ALA A 26 -4.55 -4.46 29.03
CA ALA A 26 -4.61 -5.89 29.32
C ALA A 26 -6.00 -6.51 29.00
N GLY A 27 -6.06 -7.76 28.53
CA GLY A 27 -7.28 -8.52 28.18
C GLY A 27 -7.22 -9.11 26.75
N PRO A 28 -8.35 -9.47 26.08
CA PRO A 28 -8.34 -10.19 24.80
C PRO A 28 -7.32 -9.61 23.81
N THR A 29 -6.66 -10.49 23.05
CA THR A 29 -5.46 -10.17 22.27
C THR A 29 -5.63 -8.82 21.54
N PRO A 30 -4.69 -7.86 21.69
CA PRO A 30 -4.80 -6.50 21.13
C PRO A 30 -5.31 -6.44 19.68
N LEU A 31 -4.99 -7.46 18.88
CA LEU A 31 -5.41 -7.60 17.49
C LEU A 31 -6.92 -7.83 17.29
N VAL A 32 -7.59 -8.52 18.22
CA VAL A 32 -9.05 -8.68 18.20
C VAL A 32 -9.74 -7.34 18.46
N ARG A 33 -9.25 -6.58 19.45
CA ARG A 33 -9.77 -5.23 19.73
C ARG A 33 -9.53 -4.28 18.58
N TYR A 34 -8.35 -4.36 17.97
CA TYR A 34 -8.05 -3.63 16.75
C TYR A 34 -9.03 -3.97 15.63
N ALA A 35 -9.33 -5.25 15.38
CA ALA A 35 -10.26 -5.64 14.33
C ALA A 35 -11.67 -5.05 14.54
N TRP A 36 -12.18 -5.09 15.77
CA TRP A 36 -13.47 -4.47 16.12
C TRP A 36 -13.45 -2.94 15.94
N LEU A 37 -12.39 -2.29 16.40
CA LEU A 37 -12.26 -0.85 16.26
C LEU A 37 -12.15 -0.43 14.79
N HIS A 38 -11.31 -1.14 14.02
CA HIS A 38 -11.15 -0.93 12.58
C HIS A 38 -12.49 -1.06 11.86
N ALA A 39 -13.25 -2.12 12.14
CA ALA A 39 -14.59 -2.31 11.58
C ALA A 39 -15.53 -1.13 11.93
N ALA A 40 -15.54 -0.68 13.19
CA ALA A 40 -16.38 0.43 13.63
C ALA A 40 -16.04 1.75 12.91
N VAL A 41 -14.76 2.14 12.84
CA VAL A 41 -14.34 3.35 12.11
C VAL A 41 -14.49 3.19 10.60
N PHE A 42 -14.38 1.96 10.08
CA PHE A 42 -14.61 1.67 8.66
C PHE A 42 -16.08 1.85 8.27
N VAL A 43 -17.03 1.49 9.14
CA VAL A 43 -18.46 1.81 8.92
C VAL A 43 -18.67 3.32 8.85
N LEU A 44 -18.09 4.10 9.76
CA LEU A 44 -18.18 5.56 9.73
C LEU A 44 -17.56 6.15 8.44
N TYR A 45 -16.41 5.63 8.03
CA TYR A 45 -15.76 5.97 6.77
C TYR A 45 -16.66 5.64 5.56
N ALA A 46 -17.24 4.45 5.49
CA ALA A 46 -18.14 4.05 4.40
C ALA A 46 -19.41 4.92 4.35
N LEU A 47 -19.96 5.30 5.50
CA LEU A 47 -21.06 6.28 5.58
C LEU A 47 -20.64 7.65 5.05
N ALA A 48 -19.43 8.11 5.36
CA ALA A 48 -18.90 9.38 4.87
C ALA A 48 -18.63 9.34 3.35
N VAL A 49 -18.11 8.23 2.83
CA VAL A 49 -17.98 7.96 1.39
C VAL A 49 -19.36 8.01 0.73
N CYS A 50 -20.33 7.24 1.22
CA CYS A 50 -21.68 7.22 0.69
C CYS A 50 -22.31 8.62 0.66
N LEU A 51 -22.12 9.40 1.73
CA LEU A 51 -22.59 10.77 1.83
C LEU A 51 -21.96 11.69 0.76
N VAL A 52 -20.62 11.67 0.62
CA VAL A 52 -19.90 12.50 -0.37
C VAL A 52 -20.26 12.13 -1.80
N PHE A 53 -20.36 10.84 -2.12
CA PHE A 53 -20.67 10.39 -3.48
C PHE A 53 -22.14 10.58 -3.85
N ARG A 54 -23.07 10.59 -2.87
CA ARG A 54 -24.49 10.92 -3.11
C ARG A 54 -24.74 12.41 -3.28
N ARG A 55 -23.92 13.27 -2.69
CA ARG A 55 -24.03 14.72 -2.81
C ARG A 55 -22.63 15.33 -2.97
N PRO A 56 -22.01 15.19 -4.16
CA PRO A 56 -20.69 15.75 -4.41
C PRO A 56 -20.69 17.24 -4.10
N SER A 57 -19.73 17.67 -3.30
CA SER A 57 -19.52 19.09 -3.02
C SER A 57 -18.11 19.49 -3.39
N ALA A 58 -17.99 20.64 -4.06
CA ALA A 58 -16.74 21.34 -4.30
C ALA A 58 -16.52 22.50 -3.32
N ASP A 59 -17.38 22.65 -2.30
CA ASP A 59 -17.28 23.77 -1.37
C ASP A 59 -16.06 23.65 -0.44
N ARG A 60 -15.40 24.79 -0.21
CA ARG A 60 -14.14 24.86 0.56
C ARG A 60 -14.30 24.39 2.01
N VAL A 61 -15.49 24.51 2.59
CA VAL A 61 -15.75 24.08 3.98
C VAL A 61 -15.77 22.56 4.05
N SER A 62 -16.51 21.88 3.17
CA SER A 62 -16.48 20.41 3.11
C SER A 62 -15.08 19.86 2.83
N LEU A 63 -14.32 20.47 1.91
CA LEU A 63 -12.93 20.06 1.67
C LEU A 63 -12.05 20.29 2.91
N GLY A 64 -12.21 21.43 3.58
CA GLY A 64 -11.51 21.73 4.84
C GLY A 64 -11.83 20.74 5.96
N LEU A 65 -13.10 20.32 6.10
CA LEU A 65 -13.51 19.29 7.05
C LEU A 65 -12.87 17.93 6.71
N ILE A 66 -12.89 17.52 5.44
CA ILE A 66 -12.29 16.26 5.00
C ILE A 66 -10.79 16.23 5.32
N LEU A 67 -10.05 17.26 4.91
CA LEU A 67 -8.60 17.33 5.12
C LEU A 67 -8.25 17.52 6.61
N GLY A 68 -8.98 18.37 7.32
CA GLY A 68 -8.80 18.63 8.75
C GLY A 68 -8.99 17.38 9.59
N PHE A 69 -10.12 16.66 9.41
CA PHE A 69 -10.34 15.40 10.11
C PHE A 69 -9.34 14.31 9.68
N GLY A 70 -9.00 14.22 8.40
CA GLY A 70 -7.99 13.26 7.92
C GLY A 70 -6.62 13.46 8.60
N LEU A 71 -6.22 14.71 8.84
CA LEU A 71 -5.02 15.05 9.62
C LEU A 71 -5.21 14.73 11.10
N LEU A 72 -6.34 15.11 11.69
CA LEU A 72 -6.63 14.84 13.10
C LEU A 72 -6.65 13.34 13.42
N PHE A 73 -7.14 12.49 12.51
CA PHE A 73 -7.10 11.03 12.69
C PHE A 73 -5.66 10.50 12.81
N ARG A 74 -4.76 11.01 11.95
CA ARG A 74 -3.33 10.66 11.97
C ARG A 74 -2.64 11.17 13.23
N LEU A 75 -2.93 12.40 13.63
CA LEU A 75 -2.41 12.98 14.88
C LEU A 75 -2.93 12.23 16.11
N ALA A 76 -4.17 11.77 16.10
CA ALA A 76 -4.77 11.01 17.20
C ALA A 76 -4.08 9.66 17.40
N VAL A 77 -3.57 9.00 16.36
CA VAL A 77 -2.85 7.72 16.51
C VAL A 77 -1.34 7.89 16.70
N LEU A 78 -0.80 9.10 16.55
CA LEU A 78 0.63 9.39 16.65
C LEU A 78 1.29 8.98 17.99
N PRO A 79 0.64 9.09 19.17
CA PRO A 79 1.21 8.64 20.43
C PRO A 79 0.94 7.15 20.76
N SER A 80 0.35 6.38 19.84
CA SER A 80 0.05 4.95 20.06
C SER A 80 1.33 4.10 20.25
N PRO A 81 1.30 3.00 20.99
CA PRO A 81 2.35 1.99 20.85
C PRO A 81 2.27 1.34 19.46
N VAL A 82 3.38 0.78 18.98
CA VAL A 82 3.42 0.03 17.72
C VAL A 82 2.91 -1.39 18.00
N ILE A 83 1.73 -1.73 17.47
CA ILE A 83 1.01 -2.97 17.82
C ILE A 83 0.86 -3.92 16.61
N LEU A 84 0.68 -3.37 15.41
CA LEU A 84 0.33 -4.16 14.23
C LEU A 84 1.52 -4.85 13.55
N SER A 85 2.71 -4.26 13.65
CA SER A 85 3.90 -4.77 12.98
C SER A 85 5.16 -4.44 13.78
N SER A 86 6.17 -5.32 13.68
CA SER A 86 7.52 -5.10 14.20
C SER A 86 8.51 -4.66 13.12
N ASP A 87 8.07 -4.41 11.88
CA ASP A 87 8.93 -3.98 10.78
C ASP A 87 9.69 -2.67 11.09
N LEU A 88 9.08 -1.76 11.85
CA LEU A 88 9.72 -0.51 12.25
C LEU A 88 11.08 -0.74 12.93
N TYR A 89 11.18 -1.76 13.78
CA TYR A 89 12.42 -2.05 14.49
C TYR A 89 13.52 -2.48 13.54
N ARG A 90 13.17 -3.11 12.40
CA ARG A 90 14.13 -3.37 11.33
C ARG A 90 14.61 -2.09 10.68
N TYR A 91 13.76 -1.09 10.48
CA TYR A 91 14.16 0.20 9.87
C TYR A 91 15.13 0.96 10.78
N LEU A 92 14.81 1.02 12.08
CA LEU A 92 15.66 1.63 13.10
C LEU A 92 17.03 0.93 13.16
N TRP A 93 17.02 -0.40 13.16
CA TRP A 93 18.23 -1.21 13.21
C TRP A 93 19.10 -1.05 11.96
N ASP A 94 18.54 -1.22 10.78
CA ASP A 94 19.31 -1.14 9.53
C ASP A 94 19.87 0.28 9.31
N GLY A 95 19.15 1.32 9.74
CA GLY A 95 19.67 2.69 9.79
C GLY A 95 20.88 2.83 10.73
N ARG A 96 20.82 2.25 11.94
CA ARG A 96 21.95 2.24 12.89
C ARG A 96 23.17 1.51 12.34
N VAL A 97 22.97 0.34 11.73
CA VAL A 97 24.04 -0.46 11.13
C VAL A 97 24.77 0.34 10.05
N GLN A 98 24.02 1.06 9.20
CA GLN A 98 24.59 1.94 8.18
C GLN A 98 25.41 3.10 8.78
N TRP A 99 24.92 3.75 9.84
CA TRP A 99 25.65 4.82 10.54
C TRP A 99 26.88 4.32 11.29
N ALA A 100 26.96 3.03 11.60
CA ALA A 100 28.19 2.38 12.08
C ALA A 100 29.19 2.05 10.95
N GLY A 101 28.91 2.46 9.71
CA GLY A 101 29.77 2.18 8.55
C GLY A 101 29.64 0.76 8.00
N ILE A 102 28.61 0.01 8.41
CA ILE A 102 28.42 -1.39 8.03
C ILE A 102 27.30 -1.48 6.98
N ASN A 103 27.55 -2.22 5.91
CA ASN A 103 26.54 -2.47 4.89
C ASN A 103 25.44 -3.41 5.46
N PRO A 104 24.14 -3.03 5.41
CA PRO A 104 23.04 -3.79 6.04
C PRO A 104 22.76 -5.14 5.36
N TYR A 105 23.30 -5.38 4.17
CA TYR A 105 23.23 -6.68 3.49
C TYR A 105 24.32 -7.66 3.95
N ARG A 106 25.31 -7.22 4.74
CA ARG A 106 26.45 -8.07 5.13
C ARG A 106 26.08 -9.06 6.23
N TYR A 107 25.43 -8.58 7.29
CA TYR A 107 25.15 -9.35 8.49
C TYR A 107 23.67 -9.28 8.88
N ALA A 108 23.14 -10.37 9.42
CA ALA A 108 21.84 -10.36 10.07
C ALA A 108 21.93 -9.71 11.47
N PRO A 109 20.86 -9.13 12.03
CA PRO A 109 20.88 -8.51 13.37
C PRO A 109 21.40 -9.40 14.50
N ALA A 110 21.19 -10.72 14.40
CA ALA A 110 21.65 -11.71 15.36
C ALA A 110 23.13 -12.13 15.17
N ALA A 111 23.80 -11.67 14.12
CA ALA A 111 25.19 -12.01 13.85
C ALA A 111 26.14 -11.41 14.92
N PRO A 112 27.16 -12.16 15.38
CA PRO A 112 28.05 -11.73 16.45
C PRO A 112 28.81 -10.43 16.12
N GLU A 113 29.08 -10.17 14.85
CA GLU A 113 29.74 -8.95 14.37
C GLU A 113 28.96 -7.67 14.68
N LEU A 114 27.63 -7.77 14.83
CA LEU A 114 26.77 -6.65 15.20
C LEU A 114 26.47 -6.59 16.70
N ALA A 115 27.06 -7.46 17.52
CA ALA A 115 26.84 -7.46 18.97
C ALA A 115 27.08 -6.08 19.64
N PRO A 116 28.11 -5.30 19.26
CA PRO A 116 28.33 -3.97 19.86
C PRO A 116 27.22 -2.95 19.57
N LEU A 117 26.38 -3.17 18.55
CA LEU A 117 25.30 -2.25 18.17
C LEU A 117 23.96 -2.56 18.84
N ARG A 118 23.85 -3.69 19.54
CA ARG A 118 22.60 -4.18 20.15
C ARG A 118 22.23 -3.33 21.36
N ASP A 119 20.95 -3.00 21.50
CA ASP A 119 20.41 -2.30 22.67
C ASP A 119 19.32 -3.14 23.35
N ALA A 120 18.74 -2.58 24.42
CA ALA A 120 17.67 -3.23 25.17
C ALA A 120 16.25 -2.99 24.59
N THR A 121 16.09 -2.15 23.56
CA THR A 121 14.78 -1.65 23.13
C THR A 121 14.44 -1.98 21.68
N VAL A 122 15.34 -1.67 20.74
CA VAL A 122 15.18 -1.94 19.31
C VAL A 122 15.55 -3.39 19.01
N HIS A 123 16.73 -3.86 19.41
CA HIS A 123 17.25 -5.17 18.99
C HIS A 123 16.32 -6.34 19.35
N PRO A 124 15.78 -6.45 20.58
CA PRO A 124 14.89 -7.55 20.97
C PRO A 124 13.56 -7.55 20.21
N ALA A 125 13.15 -6.42 19.64
CA ALA A 125 11.88 -6.26 18.93
C ALA A 125 11.99 -6.48 17.41
N ILE A 126 13.20 -6.70 16.88
CA ILE A 126 13.42 -6.93 15.44
C ILE A 126 12.79 -8.27 15.02
N ASN A 127 11.95 -8.23 13.99
CA ASN A 127 11.48 -9.44 13.33
C ASN A 127 12.60 -10.11 12.51
N ARG A 128 12.55 -11.44 12.41
CA ARG A 128 13.51 -12.25 11.62
C ARG A 128 14.98 -11.89 11.94
N PRO A 129 15.39 -11.88 13.23
CA PRO A 129 16.71 -11.37 13.62
C PRO A 129 17.88 -12.18 13.01
N THR A 130 17.63 -13.40 12.56
CA THR A 130 18.60 -14.27 11.89
C THR A 130 18.66 -14.07 10.37
N LYS A 131 17.79 -13.23 9.79
CA LYS A 131 17.79 -12.91 8.35
C LYS A 131 18.46 -11.56 8.09
N ARG A 132 19.25 -11.50 7.01
CA ARG A 132 19.76 -10.24 6.45
C ARG A 132 18.59 -9.34 6.04
N THR A 133 18.86 -8.11 5.64
CA THR A 133 17.77 -7.23 5.19
C THR A 133 17.19 -7.69 3.85
N ILE A 134 15.87 -7.56 3.65
CA ILE A 134 15.19 -7.72 2.35
C ILE A 134 14.96 -6.36 1.66
N TYR A 135 15.06 -5.29 2.42
CA TYR A 135 14.71 -3.96 1.94
C TYR A 135 15.68 -3.53 0.83
N PRO A 136 15.20 -3.09 -0.35
CA PRO A 136 16.08 -2.65 -1.42
C PRO A 136 16.83 -1.34 -1.06
N PRO A 137 17.85 -0.93 -1.84
CA PRO A 137 18.75 0.16 -1.46
C PRO A 137 18.09 1.52 -1.21
N GLY A 138 16.99 1.83 -1.88
CA GLY A 138 16.23 3.07 -1.65
C GLY A 138 15.50 3.07 -0.30
N ALA A 139 14.99 1.93 0.15
CA ALA A 139 14.48 1.80 1.52
C ALA A 139 15.62 1.90 2.55
N GLN A 140 16.78 1.29 2.27
CA GLN A 140 17.96 1.43 3.11
C GLN A 140 18.41 2.89 3.24
N ALA A 141 18.39 3.65 2.14
CA ALA A 141 18.68 5.07 2.14
C ALA A 141 17.67 5.87 2.99
N LEU A 142 16.37 5.53 2.94
CA LEU A 142 15.38 6.12 3.86
C LEU A 142 15.69 5.78 5.33
N PHE A 143 16.11 4.55 5.60
CA PHE A 143 16.46 4.12 6.96
C PHE A 143 17.65 4.89 7.51
N ALA A 144 18.70 5.04 6.70
CA ALA A 144 19.85 5.87 7.04
C ALA A 144 19.46 7.35 7.21
N LEU A 145 18.62 7.90 6.32
CA LEU A 145 18.18 9.30 6.39
C LEU A 145 17.48 9.61 7.72
N VAL A 146 16.47 8.82 8.10
CA VAL A 146 15.73 9.06 9.35
C VAL A 146 16.62 8.82 10.56
N ALA A 147 17.46 7.78 10.54
CA ALA A 147 18.42 7.52 11.62
C ALA A 147 19.45 8.64 11.78
N GLY A 148 19.84 9.33 10.70
CA GLY A 148 20.77 10.46 10.77
C GLY A 148 20.19 11.72 11.40
N VAL A 149 18.88 11.92 11.27
CA VAL A 149 18.17 13.05 11.90
C VAL A 149 17.86 12.75 13.37
N ALA A 150 17.33 11.56 13.64
CA ALA A 150 16.93 11.15 14.98
C ALA A 150 17.09 9.63 15.15
N PRO A 151 18.28 9.17 15.61
CA PRO A 151 18.53 7.76 15.84
C PRO A 151 17.50 7.16 16.80
N ASN A 152 17.00 5.96 16.50
CA ASN A 152 16.10 5.18 17.38
C ASN A 152 14.76 5.86 17.70
N SER A 153 14.37 6.89 16.93
CA SER A 153 13.15 7.65 17.18
C SER A 153 11.96 7.13 16.38
N ILE A 154 11.03 6.47 17.07
CA ILE A 154 9.72 6.10 16.52
C ILE A 154 8.94 7.37 16.10
N LEU A 155 9.04 8.44 16.90
CA LEU A 155 8.37 9.71 16.60
C LEU A 155 8.88 10.32 15.29
N ALA A 156 10.20 10.30 15.05
CA ALA A 156 10.76 10.84 13.81
C ALA A 156 10.26 10.07 12.58
N TRP A 157 10.19 8.74 12.68
CA TRP A 157 9.59 7.92 11.63
C TRP A 157 8.11 8.25 11.37
N ARG A 158 7.31 8.43 12.42
CA ARG A 158 5.90 8.82 12.30
C ARG A 158 5.71 10.18 11.66
N LEU A 159 6.53 11.15 12.05
CA LEU A 159 6.51 12.49 11.45
C LEU A 159 6.97 12.47 9.99
N PHE A 160 7.99 11.68 9.66
CA PHE A 160 8.44 11.47 8.29
C PHE A 160 7.31 10.90 7.42
N LEU A 161 6.67 9.80 7.84
CA LEU A 161 5.57 9.19 7.09
C LEU A 161 4.34 10.09 7.04
N LEU A 162 4.02 10.83 8.10
CA LEU A 162 2.97 11.85 8.07
C LEU A 162 3.26 12.90 6.99
N GLY A 163 4.52 13.34 6.85
CA GLY A 163 4.96 14.21 5.75
C GLY A 163 4.74 13.57 4.38
N CYS A 164 5.08 12.29 4.21
CA CYS A 164 4.82 11.54 2.97
C CYS A 164 3.31 11.42 2.67
N GLU A 165 2.47 11.25 3.68
CA GLU A 165 1.01 11.20 3.52
C GLU A 165 0.42 12.56 3.14
N VAL A 166 0.91 13.65 3.73
CA VAL A 166 0.55 15.02 3.31
C VAL A 166 0.94 15.24 1.84
N ALA A 167 2.16 14.85 1.46
CA ALA A 167 2.60 14.92 0.07
C ALA A 167 1.72 14.08 -0.86
N THR A 168 1.33 12.88 -0.44
CA THR A 168 0.40 11.99 -1.17
C THR A 168 -0.95 12.68 -1.37
N GLY A 169 -1.52 13.27 -0.31
CA GLY A 169 -2.78 14.02 -0.38
C GLY A 169 -2.70 15.21 -1.34
N LEU A 170 -1.60 15.97 -1.32
CA LEU A 170 -1.39 17.10 -2.23
C LEU A 170 -1.29 16.66 -3.70
N LEU A 171 -0.56 15.57 -3.97
CA LEU A 171 -0.44 14.99 -5.31
C LEU A 171 -1.77 14.40 -5.79
N LEU A 172 -2.53 13.77 -4.91
CA LEU A 172 -3.88 13.30 -5.20
C LEU A 172 -4.84 14.44 -5.54
N LEU A 173 -4.81 15.55 -4.81
CA LEU A 173 -5.63 16.72 -5.16
C LEU A 173 -5.28 17.28 -6.54
N ARG A 174 -4.01 17.24 -6.95
CA ARG A 174 -3.60 17.60 -8.32
C ARG A 174 -4.12 16.59 -9.35
N LEU A 175 -4.05 15.29 -9.03
CA LEU A 175 -4.54 14.23 -9.90
C LEU A 175 -6.07 14.31 -10.06
N LEU A 176 -6.83 14.50 -8.97
CA LEU A 176 -8.28 14.68 -9.00
C LEU A 176 -8.68 15.82 -9.94
N LYS A 177 -8.03 16.99 -9.82
CA LYS A 177 -8.26 18.14 -10.72
C LYS A 177 -7.94 17.81 -12.18
N ARG A 178 -6.80 17.15 -12.43
CA ARG A 178 -6.38 16.77 -13.78
C ARG A 178 -7.33 15.77 -14.44
N MET A 179 -7.93 14.89 -13.64
CA MET A 179 -8.87 13.86 -14.05
C MET A 179 -10.33 14.34 -14.02
N ALA A 180 -10.58 15.63 -13.77
CA ALA A 180 -11.91 16.23 -13.61
C ALA A 180 -12.79 15.51 -12.56
N VAL A 181 -12.17 14.91 -11.53
CA VAL A 181 -12.87 14.28 -10.41
C VAL A 181 -13.06 15.32 -9.31
N PRO A 182 -14.25 15.43 -8.69
CA PRO A 182 -14.48 16.37 -7.61
C PRO A 182 -13.48 16.17 -6.47
N VAL A 183 -12.90 17.27 -6.00
CA VAL A 183 -11.83 17.27 -4.99
C VAL A 183 -12.25 16.64 -3.66
N SER A 184 -13.56 16.59 -3.36
CA SER A 184 -14.08 15.89 -2.18
C SER A 184 -13.88 14.37 -2.22
N ALA A 185 -13.63 13.78 -3.39
CA ALA A 185 -13.27 12.37 -3.51
C ALA A 185 -11.96 12.01 -2.80
N ILE A 186 -11.12 13.01 -2.46
CA ILE A 186 -9.95 12.83 -1.59
C ILE A 186 -10.31 12.17 -0.25
N LEU A 187 -11.56 12.24 0.20
CA LEU A 187 -12.06 11.54 1.39
C LEU A 187 -11.76 10.03 1.33
N LEU A 188 -11.82 9.40 0.16
CA LEU A 188 -11.51 7.97 0.01
C LEU A 188 -10.08 7.62 0.45
N TYR A 189 -9.13 8.56 0.37
CA TYR A 189 -7.78 8.38 0.90
C TYR A 189 -7.64 8.98 2.31
N ALA A 190 -8.08 10.23 2.49
CA ALA A 190 -7.85 11.00 3.70
C ALA A 190 -8.49 10.36 4.94
N TRP A 191 -9.64 9.71 4.78
CA TRP A 191 -10.39 9.09 5.89
C TRP A 191 -10.25 7.56 5.92
N ALA A 192 -9.49 6.95 5.01
CA ALA A 192 -9.32 5.50 4.96
C ALA A 192 -8.70 4.98 6.27
N PRO A 193 -9.40 4.14 7.06
CA PRO A 193 -8.84 3.61 8.29
C PRO A 193 -7.57 2.80 8.07
N LEU A 194 -7.50 2.05 6.97
CA LEU A 194 -6.29 1.35 6.54
C LEU A 194 -5.10 2.30 6.42
N ALA A 195 -5.29 3.51 5.86
CA ALA A 195 -4.22 4.50 5.75
C ALA A 195 -3.74 4.99 7.12
N VAL A 196 -4.68 5.28 8.02
CA VAL A 196 -4.38 5.80 9.37
C VAL A 196 -3.63 4.77 10.20
N PHE A 197 -4.09 3.52 10.20
CA PHE A 197 -3.48 2.47 11.02
C PHE A 197 -2.19 1.92 10.43
N GLU A 198 -2.14 1.60 9.14
CA GLU A 198 -0.93 1.03 8.52
C GLU A 198 0.16 2.10 8.34
N GLY A 199 -0.23 3.37 8.17
CA GLY A 199 0.66 4.50 7.97
C GLY A 199 1.28 4.99 9.27
N VAL A 200 0.61 5.90 9.96
CA VAL A 200 1.21 6.58 11.13
C VAL A 200 1.28 5.66 12.37
N GLN A 201 0.31 4.76 12.58
CA GLN A 201 0.38 3.89 13.76
C GLN A 201 1.43 2.78 13.61
N ALA A 202 1.33 1.98 12.54
CA ALA A 202 2.19 0.81 12.30
C ALA A 202 3.51 1.16 11.60
N VAL A 203 3.61 2.38 11.05
CA VAL A 203 4.84 2.95 10.48
C VAL A 203 5.30 2.17 9.25
N HIS A 204 4.39 1.68 8.39
CA HIS A 204 4.80 0.96 7.18
C HIS A 204 5.45 1.91 6.16
N VAL A 205 6.66 1.57 5.72
CA VAL A 205 7.41 2.36 4.73
C VAL A 205 6.70 2.45 3.37
N ASP A 206 5.69 1.62 3.11
CA ASP A 206 4.80 1.67 1.96
C ASP A 206 4.23 3.08 1.71
N PHE A 207 3.98 3.87 2.76
CA PHE A 207 3.50 5.26 2.66
C PHE A 207 4.56 6.25 2.16
N ALA A 208 5.85 5.93 2.31
CA ALA A 208 6.92 6.71 1.69
C ALA A 208 6.98 6.50 0.16
N VAL A 209 6.44 5.37 -0.33
CA VAL A 209 6.45 5.03 -1.76
C VAL A 209 5.28 5.68 -2.52
N LEU A 210 4.13 5.85 -1.88
CA LEU A 210 2.93 6.46 -2.48
C LEU A 210 3.19 7.82 -3.17
N PRO A 211 3.82 8.83 -2.53
CA PRO A 211 4.03 10.11 -3.20
C PRO A 211 4.97 9.98 -4.41
N VAL A 212 5.95 9.07 -4.36
CA VAL A 212 6.90 8.83 -5.46
C VAL A 212 6.18 8.21 -6.66
N ILE A 213 5.26 7.26 -6.42
CA ILE A 213 4.43 6.66 -7.48
C ILE A 213 3.48 7.67 -8.10
N LEU A 214 2.83 8.50 -7.27
CA LEU A 214 1.95 9.55 -7.80
C LEU A 214 2.72 10.58 -8.63
N LEU A 215 3.96 10.90 -8.25
CA LEU A 215 4.83 11.74 -9.05
C LEU A 215 5.21 11.07 -10.37
N ALA A 216 5.56 9.78 -10.34
CA ALA A 216 5.82 8.98 -11.54
C ALA A 216 4.62 8.97 -12.49
N LEU A 217 3.41 8.79 -11.94
CA LEU A 217 2.14 8.83 -12.67
C LEU A 217 1.87 10.20 -13.30
N LEU A 218 1.99 11.29 -12.53
CA LEU A 218 1.77 12.64 -13.06
C LEU A 218 2.75 12.96 -14.19
N TRP A 219 4.04 12.64 -14.02
CA TRP A 219 5.02 12.81 -15.09
C TRP A 219 4.77 11.89 -16.29
N ARG A 220 4.23 10.68 -16.06
CA ARG A 220 3.81 9.79 -17.15
C ARG A 220 2.66 10.39 -17.96
N GLN A 221 1.67 11.00 -17.28
CA GLN A 221 0.54 11.69 -17.91
C GLN A 221 0.96 12.99 -18.62
N GLU A 222 2.12 13.56 -18.28
CA GLU A 222 2.70 14.76 -18.91
C GLU A 222 3.62 14.46 -20.10
N GLY A 223 3.79 13.20 -20.48
CA GLY A 223 4.75 12.84 -21.53
C GLY A 223 6.23 12.87 -21.07
N ARG A 224 6.50 13.12 -19.79
CA ARG A 224 7.87 13.25 -19.23
C ARG A 224 8.45 11.87 -18.88
N MET A 225 8.64 11.03 -19.90
CA MET A 225 9.00 9.60 -19.76
C MET A 225 10.23 9.34 -18.89
N ALA A 226 11.33 10.07 -19.11
CA ALA A 226 12.56 9.88 -18.32
C ALA A 226 12.35 10.24 -16.84
N ARG A 227 11.65 11.33 -16.53
CA ARG A 227 11.36 11.72 -15.13
C ARG A 227 10.44 10.70 -14.46
N SER A 228 9.41 10.25 -15.18
CA SER A 228 8.54 9.15 -14.73
C SER A 228 9.34 7.89 -14.45
N GLY A 229 10.27 7.50 -15.34
CA GLY A 229 11.17 6.38 -15.16
C GLY A 229 12.08 6.53 -13.95
N VAL A 230 12.66 7.72 -13.72
CA VAL A 230 13.47 8.01 -12.51
C VAL A 230 12.64 7.82 -11.24
N ALA A 231 11.46 8.45 -11.16
CA ALA A 231 10.59 8.32 -9.99
C ALA A 231 10.16 6.86 -9.77
N LEU A 232 9.80 6.15 -10.84
CA LEU A 232 9.44 4.72 -10.74
C LEU A 232 10.64 3.87 -10.29
N GLY A 233 11.85 4.15 -10.77
CA GLY A 233 13.07 3.48 -10.31
C GLY A 233 13.35 3.71 -8.82
N ILE A 234 13.13 4.94 -8.32
CA ILE A 234 13.21 5.25 -6.89
C ILE A 234 12.15 4.46 -6.12
N ALA A 235 10.91 4.38 -6.62
CA ALA A 235 9.86 3.58 -6.00
C ALA A 235 10.25 2.09 -5.93
N VAL A 236 10.80 1.51 -7.02
CA VAL A 236 11.31 0.13 -7.07
C VAL A 236 12.44 -0.10 -6.06
N LEU A 237 13.29 0.90 -5.85
CA LEU A 237 14.33 0.87 -4.83
C LEU A 237 13.80 1.05 -3.40
N MET A 238 12.60 1.56 -3.20
CA MET A 238 11.96 1.58 -1.87
C MET A 238 11.23 0.27 -1.58
N LYS A 239 10.56 -0.28 -2.58
CA LYS A 239 9.85 -1.57 -2.55
C LYS A 239 9.91 -2.17 -3.94
N LEU A 240 10.03 -3.48 -4.09
CA LEU A 240 10.24 -4.09 -5.41
C LEU A 240 9.02 -4.08 -6.34
N TYR A 241 7.81 -4.20 -5.76
CA TYR A 241 6.59 -4.42 -6.52
C TYR A 241 6.02 -3.25 -7.36
N PRO A 242 6.37 -1.95 -7.20
CA PRO A 242 6.22 -0.92 -8.23
C PRO A 242 6.69 -1.33 -9.62
N ALA A 243 7.61 -2.29 -9.74
CA ALA A 243 8.10 -2.77 -11.03
C ALA A 243 6.96 -3.23 -11.96
N VAL A 244 5.80 -3.64 -11.43
CA VAL A 244 4.62 -3.99 -12.25
C VAL A 244 4.11 -2.79 -13.08
N LEU A 245 4.26 -1.57 -12.56
CA LEU A 245 3.87 -0.34 -13.26
C LEU A 245 4.77 -0.07 -14.48
N LEU A 246 6.00 -0.59 -14.49
CA LEU A 246 6.91 -0.42 -15.62
C LEU A 246 6.33 -1.09 -16.88
N LEU A 247 5.79 -2.30 -16.73
CA LEU A 247 5.18 -3.03 -17.85
C LEU A 247 3.85 -2.40 -18.26
N ALA A 248 3.10 -1.87 -17.31
CA ALA A 248 1.80 -1.26 -17.56
C ALA A 248 1.88 0.12 -18.24
N TRP A 249 2.91 0.92 -17.93
CA TRP A 249 3.09 2.27 -18.49
C TRP A 249 4.07 2.33 -19.67
N ARG A 250 4.70 1.20 -20.03
CA ARG A 250 5.61 1.13 -21.17
C ARG A 250 4.83 1.14 -22.48
N ARG A 251 5.08 2.17 -23.28
CA ARG A 251 4.61 2.27 -24.67
C ARG A 251 5.55 1.51 -25.61
N ARG A 252 5.02 0.88 -26.67
CA ARG A 252 5.82 0.24 -27.71
C ARG A 252 6.74 1.27 -28.38
N GLY A 253 8.03 0.95 -28.51
CA GLY A 253 9.05 1.86 -29.07
C GLY A 253 9.52 2.96 -28.12
N GLU A 254 8.89 3.13 -26.95
CA GLU A 254 9.39 4.03 -25.90
C GLU A 254 10.40 3.29 -25.03
N TRP A 255 11.61 3.84 -24.96
CA TRP A 255 12.72 3.26 -24.19
C TRP A 255 13.19 4.15 -23.03
N ARG A 256 12.84 5.44 -22.98
CA ARG A 256 13.37 6.37 -21.98
C ARG A 256 12.83 6.07 -20.59
N LEU A 257 11.56 5.68 -20.47
CA LEU A 257 10.97 5.29 -19.19
C LEU A 257 11.64 4.03 -18.61
N PRO A 258 11.71 2.89 -19.32
CA PRO A 258 12.39 1.70 -18.81
C PRO A 258 13.89 1.91 -18.64
N ALA A 259 14.57 2.65 -19.52
CA ALA A 259 15.99 2.94 -19.38
C ALA A 259 16.29 3.79 -18.14
N ALA A 260 15.52 4.86 -17.89
CA ALA A 260 15.70 5.70 -16.71
C ALA A 260 15.39 4.93 -15.41
N CYS A 261 14.33 4.12 -15.40
CA CYS A 261 14.00 3.23 -14.28
C CYS A 261 15.15 2.24 -14.01
N GLY A 262 15.61 1.54 -15.05
CA GLY A 262 16.71 0.58 -14.95
C GLY A 262 18.02 1.23 -14.51
N ALA A 263 18.34 2.41 -15.01
CA ALA A 263 19.54 3.16 -14.62
C ALA A 263 19.52 3.54 -13.13
N VAL A 264 18.38 4.04 -12.62
CA VAL A 264 18.23 4.35 -11.19
C VAL A 264 18.36 3.09 -10.34
N VAL A 265 17.67 2.01 -10.70
CA VAL A 265 17.76 0.74 -9.97
C VAL A 265 19.19 0.21 -9.95
N ALA A 266 19.86 0.17 -11.11
CA ALA A 266 21.25 -0.26 -11.23
C ALA A 266 22.19 0.62 -10.38
N ALA A 267 22.03 1.95 -10.45
CA ALA A 267 22.83 2.89 -9.66
C ALA A 267 22.63 2.70 -8.14
N GLY A 268 21.40 2.42 -7.69
CA GLY A 268 21.11 2.15 -6.29
C GLY A 268 21.72 0.84 -5.78
N TYR A 269 21.70 -0.21 -6.59
CA TYR A 269 22.26 -1.51 -6.20
C TYR A 269 23.78 -1.59 -6.32
N LEU A 270 24.39 -0.88 -7.28
CA LEU A 270 25.82 -0.99 -7.61
C LEU A 270 26.76 -0.86 -6.40
N PRO A 271 26.65 0.17 -5.52
CA PRO A 271 27.55 0.29 -4.37
C PRO A 271 27.47 -0.91 -3.42
N HIS A 272 26.26 -1.43 -3.21
CA HIS A 272 26.06 -2.58 -2.32
C HIS A 272 26.53 -3.88 -2.98
N SER A 273 26.32 -4.06 -4.29
CA SER A 273 26.85 -5.20 -5.04
C SER A 273 28.37 -5.23 -5.03
N VAL A 274 29.04 -4.09 -5.15
CA VAL A 274 30.51 -4.02 -5.01
C VAL A 274 30.95 -4.41 -3.60
N ALA A 275 30.21 -3.99 -2.57
CA ALA A 275 30.59 -4.21 -1.17
C ALA A 275 30.30 -5.62 -0.61
N VAL A 276 29.26 -6.30 -1.12
CA VAL A 276 28.80 -7.62 -0.60
C VAL A 276 28.49 -8.65 -1.68
N GLY A 277 28.76 -8.36 -2.95
CA GLY A 277 28.48 -9.26 -4.07
C GLY A 277 26.99 -9.60 -4.20
N THR A 278 26.69 -10.88 -4.39
CA THR A 278 25.32 -11.41 -4.47
C THR A 278 24.55 -11.29 -3.15
N GLY A 279 25.23 -11.02 -2.03
CA GLY A 279 24.61 -10.79 -0.72
C GLY A 279 23.63 -9.61 -0.70
N VAL A 280 23.70 -8.70 -1.67
CA VAL A 280 22.78 -7.56 -1.82
C VAL A 280 21.31 -7.97 -2.04
N VAL A 281 21.08 -9.20 -2.49
CA VAL A 281 19.73 -9.77 -2.65
C VAL A 281 19.11 -10.11 -1.28
N GLY A 282 19.93 -10.13 -0.22
CA GLY A 282 19.45 -10.34 1.14
C GLY A 282 18.82 -11.72 1.32
N PHE A 283 17.71 -11.78 2.06
CA PHE A 283 16.92 -13.02 2.20
C PHE A 283 15.77 -13.13 1.21
N LEU A 284 15.74 -12.33 0.12
CA LEU A 284 14.67 -12.38 -0.88
C LEU A 284 14.38 -13.81 -1.41
N PRO A 285 15.37 -14.70 -1.65
CA PRO A 285 15.08 -16.07 -2.07
C PRO A 285 14.30 -16.86 -1.02
N GLU A 286 14.63 -16.67 0.26
CA GLU A 286 13.92 -17.28 1.38
C GLU A 286 12.53 -16.66 1.58
N TYR A 287 12.39 -15.36 1.29
CA TYR A 287 11.10 -14.66 1.28
C TYR A 287 10.12 -15.25 0.28
N LEU A 288 10.60 -15.78 -0.84
CA LEU A 288 9.75 -16.48 -1.81
C LEU A 288 9.41 -17.92 -1.40
N GLY A 289 9.91 -18.39 -0.26
CA GLY A 289 9.60 -19.70 0.32
C GLY A 289 8.30 -19.73 1.14
N SER A 290 7.82 -20.92 1.47
CA SER A 290 6.54 -21.14 2.18
C SER A 290 6.50 -20.59 3.60
N GLY A 291 7.64 -20.47 4.27
CA GLY A 291 7.72 -19.91 5.63
C GLY A 291 7.32 -18.43 5.72
N GLU A 292 7.20 -17.76 4.58
CA GLU A 292 6.88 -16.34 4.47
C GLU A 292 5.47 -16.12 3.87
N ASP A 293 4.75 -17.22 3.64
CA ASP A 293 3.38 -17.17 3.17
C ASP A 293 2.46 -16.63 4.28
N PHE A 294 1.76 -15.54 3.98
CA PHE A 294 0.77 -14.97 4.89
C PHE A 294 -0.46 -14.51 4.13
N ASN A 295 -1.63 -14.97 4.56
CA ASN A 295 -2.94 -14.54 4.05
C ASN A 295 -3.06 -14.55 2.51
N VAL A 296 -2.42 -15.52 1.84
CA VAL A 296 -2.47 -15.58 0.37
C VAL A 296 -3.90 -15.76 -0.13
N GLY A 297 -4.26 -14.96 -1.14
CA GLY A 297 -5.60 -14.92 -1.72
C GLY A 297 -5.85 -16.04 -2.71
N LEU A 298 -5.78 -15.73 -4.00
CA LEU A 298 -6.11 -16.69 -5.07
C LEU A 298 -5.28 -17.97 -4.99
N ARG A 299 -3.98 -17.86 -4.65
CA ARG A 299 -3.11 -19.03 -4.47
C ARG A 299 -3.69 -20.02 -3.47
N PHE A 300 -4.19 -19.57 -2.33
CA PHE A 300 -4.78 -20.45 -1.32
C PHE A 300 -5.94 -21.26 -1.90
N PHE A 301 -6.88 -20.60 -2.58
CA PHE A 301 -8.04 -21.29 -3.17
C PHE A 301 -7.69 -22.24 -4.32
N LEU A 302 -6.52 -22.09 -4.93
CA LEU A 302 -5.98 -22.99 -5.95
C LEU A 302 -5.09 -24.10 -5.37
N THR A 303 -4.72 -24.03 -4.09
CA THR A 303 -3.82 -24.98 -3.43
C THR A 303 -4.44 -25.51 -2.14
N GLU A 304 -4.11 -24.93 -0.97
CA GLU A 304 -4.50 -25.50 0.32
C GLU A 304 -6.02 -25.52 0.52
N GLY A 305 -6.76 -24.58 -0.09
CA GLY A 305 -8.22 -24.50 -0.03
C GLY A 305 -8.97 -25.65 -0.72
N ILE A 306 -8.30 -26.41 -1.60
CA ILE A 306 -8.83 -27.61 -2.25
C ILE A 306 -8.08 -28.88 -1.85
N GLY A 307 -7.29 -28.82 -0.77
CA GLY A 307 -6.51 -29.95 -0.28
C GLY A 307 -5.20 -30.21 -1.03
N LEU A 308 -4.80 -29.34 -1.96
CA LEU A 308 -3.52 -29.42 -2.68
C LEU A 308 -2.44 -28.63 -1.94
N GLY A 309 -1.92 -29.22 -0.86
CA GLY A 309 -0.81 -28.65 -0.09
C GLY A 309 0.59 -29.07 -0.58
N GLY A 310 1.61 -28.51 0.06
CA GLY A 310 3.01 -28.89 -0.13
C GLY A 310 3.79 -28.01 -1.12
N GLU A 311 5.13 -28.08 -1.02
CA GLU A 311 6.04 -27.20 -1.76
C GLU A 311 5.92 -27.31 -3.28
N VAL A 312 5.65 -28.50 -3.80
CA VAL A 312 5.52 -28.73 -5.25
C VAL A 312 4.27 -28.04 -5.81
N ALA A 313 3.10 -28.29 -5.21
CA ALA A 313 1.84 -27.66 -5.62
C ALA A 313 1.93 -26.13 -5.50
N ARG A 314 2.48 -25.65 -4.38
CA ARG A 314 2.77 -24.24 -4.15
C ARG A 314 3.66 -23.66 -5.25
N GLY A 315 4.80 -24.28 -5.54
CA GLY A 315 5.75 -23.81 -6.55
C GLY A 315 5.13 -23.73 -7.95
N ILE A 316 4.36 -24.76 -8.35
CA ILE A 316 3.64 -24.79 -9.62
C ILE A 316 2.65 -23.62 -9.70
N VAL A 317 1.80 -23.43 -8.68
CA VAL A 317 0.80 -22.36 -8.70
C VAL A 317 1.44 -20.98 -8.64
N MET A 318 2.55 -20.78 -7.91
CA MET A 318 3.29 -19.52 -7.95
C MET A 318 3.84 -19.21 -9.35
N LEU A 319 4.40 -20.19 -10.05
CA LEU A 319 4.88 -20.02 -11.43
C LEU A 319 3.73 -19.70 -12.38
N LEU A 320 2.59 -20.39 -12.26
CA LEU A 320 1.40 -20.14 -13.06
C LEU A 320 0.86 -18.73 -12.81
N LEU A 321 0.66 -18.32 -11.55
CA LEU A 321 0.17 -16.99 -11.21
C LEU A 321 1.15 -15.89 -11.65
N GLY A 322 2.47 -16.13 -11.52
CA GLY A 322 3.50 -15.23 -12.03
C GLY A 322 3.44 -15.09 -13.56
N GLY A 323 3.27 -16.20 -14.29
CA GLY A 323 3.08 -16.21 -15.74
C GLY A 323 1.81 -15.46 -16.16
N VAL A 324 0.69 -15.68 -15.47
CA VAL A 324 -0.58 -14.97 -15.67
C VAL A 324 -0.40 -13.48 -15.41
N LEU A 325 0.25 -13.09 -14.31
CA LEU A 325 0.53 -11.69 -14.00
C LEU A 325 1.32 -11.03 -15.12
N LEU A 326 2.40 -11.66 -15.59
CA LEU A 326 3.19 -11.13 -16.71
C LEU A 326 2.36 -11.01 -18.01
N GLY A 327 1.51 -11.99 -18.30
CA GLY A 327 0.59 -11.95 -19.44
C GLY A 327 -0.41 -10.79 -19.34
N VAL A 328 -1.04 -10.61 -18.17
CA VAL A 328 -1.98 -9.52 -17.88
C VAL A 328 -1.29 -8.16 -17.98
N LEU A 329 -0.10 -7.99 -17.38
CA LEU A 329 0.65 -6.73 -17.45
C LEU A 329 1.05 -6.37 -18.88
N ARG A 330 1.48 -7.35 -19.69
CA ARG A 330 1.74 -7.13 -21.12
C ARG A 330 0.47 -6.74 -21.87
N ARG A 331 -0.67 -7.36 -21.56
CA ARG A 331 -1.96 -6.99 -22.17
C ARG A 331 -2.36 -5.57 -21.79
N ILE A 332 -2.21 -5.18 -20.52
CA ILE A 332 -2.45 -3.81 -20.05
C ILE A 332 -1.58 -2.82 -20.82
N GLY A 333 -0.26 -3.04 -20.87
CA GLY A 333 0.66 -2.18 -21.62
C GLY A 333 0.37 -2.11 -23.12
N SER A 334 -0.08 -3.21 -23.73
CA SER A 334 -0.48 -3.24 -25.15
C SER A 334 -1.77 -2.47 -25.44
N ALA A 335 -2.65 -2.34 -24.45
CA ALA A 335 -3.93 -1.64 -24.54
C ALA A 335 -3.87 -0.21 -23.99
N LEU A 336 -2.67 0.24 -23.58
CA LEU A 336 -2.45 1.55 -22.99
C LEU A 336 -2.82 2.66 -23.98
N THR A 337 -3.69 3.57 -23.54
CA THR A 337 -3.92 4.85 -24.21
C THR A 337 -3.09 5.94 -23.54
N GLU A 338 -2.58 6.88 -24.32
CA GLU A 338 -1.62 7.90 -23.87
C GLU A 338 -2.28 9.10 -23.18
N ASP A 339 -3.60 9.19 -23.22
CA ASP A 339 -4.35 10.20 -22.48
C ASP A 339 -4.23 9.96 -20.95
N PRO A 340 -4.45 10.99 -20.11
CA PRO A 340 -4.32 10.86 -18.67
C PRO A 340 -5.16 9.74 -18.04
N GLU A 341 -6.36 9.49 -18.56
CA GLU A 341 -7.27 8.45 -18.07
C GLU A 341 -6.77 7.05 -18.45
N GLY A 342 -6.25 6.89 -19.67
CA GLY A 342 -5.57 5.68 -20.12
C GLY A 342 -4.43 5.23 -19.22
N VAL A 343 -3.49 6.15 -18.97
CA VAL A 343 -2.33 5.91 -18.09
C VAL A 343 -2.77 5.57 -16.67
N PHE A 344 -3.76 6.30 -16.15
CA PHE A 344 -4.30 6.08 -14.82
C PHE A 344 -4.93 4.68 -14.70
N ARG A 345 -5.79 4.30 -15.66
CA ARG A 345 -6.43 2.98 -15.70
C ARG A 345 -5.42 1.85 -15.80
N ALA A 346 -4.38 2.01 -16.63
CA ALA A 346 -3.32 1.02 -16.74
C ALA A 346 -2.56 0.83 -15.42
N GLY A 347 -2.26 1.93 -14.71
CA GLY A 347 -1.64 1.89 -13.39
C GLY A 347 -2.51 1.19 -12.34
N MET A 348 -3.79 1.57 -12.26
CA MET A 348 -4.75 0.94 -11.35
C MET A 348 -4.91 -0.55 -11.65
N ALA A 349 -5.04 -0.94 -12.92
CA ALA A 349 -5.19 -2.33 -13.34
C ALA A 349 -3.95 -3.16 -13.01
N ALA A 350 -2.75 -2.59 -13.13
CA ALA A 350 -1.50 -3.27 -12.79
C ALA A 350 -1.36 -3.53 -11.29
N VAL A 351 -1.68 -2.53 -10.46
CA VAL A 351 -1.72 -2.68 -9.00
C VAL A 351 -2.77 -3.70 -8.59
N ALA A 352 -3.98 -3.60 -9.15
CA ALA A 352 -5.06 -4.56 -8.92
C ALA A 352 -4.65 -6.00 -9.30
N ALA A 353 -4.04 -6.19 -10.47
CA ALA A 353 -3.56 -7.50 -10.92
C ALA A 353 -2.49 -8.06 -9.98
N TYR A 354 -1.53 -7.23 -9.54
CA TYR A 354 -0.52 -7.63 -8.57
C TYR A 354 -1.16 -8.07 -7.23
N LEU A 355 -2.11 -7.30 -6.70
CA LEU A 355 -2.76 -7.62 -5.42
C LEU A 355 -3.61 -8.89 -5.48
N ILE A 356 -4.26 -9.18 -6.62
CA ILE A 356 -5.07 -10.40 -6.80
C ILE A 356 -4.19 -11.64 -6.99
N LEU A 357 -3.16 -11.51 -7.82
CA LEU A 357 -2.29 -12.63 -8.22
C LEU A 357 -1.10 -12.82 -7.27
N VAL A 358 -1.02 -12.02 -6.19
CA VAL A 358 0.14 -11.95 -5.30
C VAL A 358 0.60 -13.37 -4.90
N PRO A 359 1.88 -13.73 -5.18
CA PRO A 359 2.28 -15.11 -5.06
C PRO A 359 2.68 -15.51 -3.62
N THR A 360 3.19 -14.57 -2.83
CA THR A 360 3.86 -14.88 -1.56
C THR A 360 3.05 -14.47 -0.32
N ALA A 361 2.75 -13.18 -0.13
CA ALA A 361 2.11 -12.70 1.08
C ALA A 361 1.17 -11.53 0.80
N MET A 362 0.02 -11.51 1.49
CA MET A 362 -0.94 -10.41 1.47
C MET A 362 -1.16 -9.89 2.89
N HIS A 363 -0.23 -9.05 3.35
CA HIS A 363 -0.46 -8.28 4.56
C HIS A 363 -1.35 -7.05 4.28
N PRO A 364 -2.10 -6.54 5.27
CA PRO A 364 -3.00 -5.40 5.10
C PRO A 364 -2.34 -4.16 4.49
N TRP A 365 -1.09 -3.85 4.85
CA TRP A 365 -0.36 -2.71 4.29
C TRP A 365 -0.10 -2.82 2.78
N TYR A 366 -0.17 -3.99 2.15
CA TYR A 366 -0.08 -4.08 0.68
C TYR A 366 -1.32 -3.52 -0.02
N ALA A 367 -2.50 -3.56 0.63
CA ALA A 367 -3.71 -3.00 0.06
C ALA A 367 -3.71 -1.46 0.03
N VAL A 368 -2.80 -0.77 0.76
CA VAL A 368 -2.73 0.71 0.74
C VAL A 368 -2.43 1.26 -0.64
N TRP A 369 -1.84 0.44 -1.51
CA TRP A 369 -1.44 0.79 -2.87
C TRP A 369 -2.61 1.07 -3.80
N ILE A 370 -3.78 0.50 -3.52
CA ILE A 370 -4.98 0.79 -4.31
C ILE A 370 -5.67 2.08 -3.86
N LEU A 371 -5.41 2.58 -2.64
CA LEU A 371 -6.12 3.74 -2.08
C LEU A 371 -5.99 5.02 -2.92
N PRO A 372 -4.81 5.40 -3.44
CA PRO A 372 -4.69 6.58 -4.30
C PRO A 372 -5.51 6.44 -5.59
N PHE A 373 -5.59 5.22 -6.13
CA PHE A 373 -6.40 4.95 -7.32
C PHE A 373 -7.90 4.95 -7.01
N LEU A 374 -8.28 4.41 -5.87
CA LEU A 374 -9.67 4.37 -5.41
C LEU A 374 -10.25 5.79 -5.30
N ALA A 375 -9.45 6.77 -4.85
CA ALA A 375 -9.87 8.16 -4.73
C ALA A 375 -10.26 8.82 -6.06
N VAL A 376 -9.63 8.42 -7.16
CA VAL A 376 -9.95 8.95 -8.50
C VAL A 376 -11.01 8.09 -9.19
N ARG A 377 -10.90 6.77 -9.09
CA ARG A 377 -11.84 5.80 -9.68
C ARG A 377 -12.34 4.83 -8.61
N PRO A 378 -13.49 5.14 -7.98
CA PRO A 378 -14.05 4.29 -6.94
C PRO A 378 -14.40 2.88 -7.46
N SER A 379 -14.18 1.88 -6.63
CA SER A 379 -14.56 0.48 -6.83
C SER A 379 -15.07 -0.05 -5.51
N SER A 380 -16.28 -0.62 -5.50
CA SER A 380 -16.86 -1.22 -4.30
C SER A 380 -16.05 -2.43 -3.85
N ALA A 381 -15.47 -3.16 -4.79
CA ALA A 381 -14.62 -4.32 -4.52
C ALA A 381 -13.37 -3.93 -3.72
N TRP A 382 -12.65 -2.91 -4.20
CA TRP A 382 -11.45 -2.41 -3.51
C TRP A 382 -11.78 -1.64 -2.24
N LEU A 383 -12.89 -0.91 -2.21
CA LEU A 383 -13.37 -0.27 -0.98
C LEU A 383 -13.62 -1.34 0.10
N TRP A 384 -14.39 -2.39 -0.21
CA TRP A 384 -14.58 -3.53 0.70
C TRP A 384 -13.25 -4.12 1.17
N PHE A 385 -12.36 -4.43 0.22
CA PHE A 385 -11.10 -5.11 0.54
C PHE A 385 -10.21 -4.30 1.48
N THR A 386 -10.16 -2.98 1.35
CA THR A 386 -9.39 -2.12 2.28
C THR A 386 -9.92 -2.18 3.72
N GLY A 387 -11.21 -2.49 3.91
CA GLY A 387 -11.80 -2.76 5.21
C GLY A 387 -11.58 -4.20 5.69
N ALA A 388 -11.80 -5.17 4.80
CA ALA A 388 -11.83 -6.58 5.15
C ALA A 388 -10.43 -7.18 5.35
N VAL A 389 -9.41 -6.75 4.58
CA VAL A 389 -8.06 -7.35 4.59
C VAL A 389 -7.42 -7.36 6.00
N THR A 390 -7.85 -6.47 6.88
CA THR A 390 -7.38 -6.40 8.27
C THR A 390 -7.84 -7.57 9.14
N LEU A 391 -8.84 -8.36 8.70
CA LEU A 391 -9.25 -9.59 9.40
C LEU A 391 -8.11 -10.60 9.49
N SER A 392 -7.16 -10.56 8.55
CA SER A 392 -5.95 -11.37 8.57
C SER A 392 -5.10 -11.19 9.82
N TYR A 393 -5.17 -10.03 10.51
CA TYR A 393 -4.50 -9.86 11.79
C TYR A 393 -5.04 -10.77 12.90
N LEU A 394 -6.27 -11.26 12.78
CA LEU A 394 -6.79 -12.29 13.69
C LEU A 394 -5.97 -13.57 13.63
N GLY A 395 -5.26 -13.84 12.53
CA GLY A 395 -4.36 -14.99 12.43
C GLY A 395 -3.21 -14.95 13.42
N TYR A 396 -2.76 -13.77 13.84
CA TYR A 396 -1.71 -13.61 14.86
C TYR A 396 -2.24 -13.74 16.29
N ALA A 397 -3.56 -13.83 16.50
CA ALA A 397 -4.14 -14.14 17.80
C ALA A 397 -3.92 -15.61 18.20
N TYR A 398 -3.50 -16.46 17.26
CA TYR A 398 -3.31 -17.90 17.45
C TYR A 398 -1.86 -18.32 17.18
N ARG A 399 -1.42 -19.43 17.79
CA ARG A 399 -0.15 -20.11 17.46
C ARG A 399 -0.43 -21.58 17.13
N PRO A 400 -0.01 -22.11 15.96
CA PRO A 400 0.67 -21.40 14.86
C PRO A 400 -0.20 -20.29 14.25
N VAL A 401 0.45 -19.30 13.62
CA VAL A 401 -0.24 -18.20 12.95
C VAL A 401 -1.08 -18.78 11.83
N LEU A 402 -2.40 -18.67 11.97
CA LEU A 402 -3.35 -19.25 11.03
C LEU A 402 -4.50 -18.28 10.83
N VAL A 403 -4.59 -17.69 9.63
CA VAL A 403 -5.76 -16.89 9.26
C VAL A 403 -6.95 -17.85 9.10
N PRO A 404 -8.04 -17.69 9.89
CA PRO A 404 -9.20 -18.57 9.79
C PRO A 404 -9.81 -18.54 8.39
N LEU A 405 -10.32 -19.69 7.92
CA LEU A 405 -10.91 -19.79 6.58
C LEU A 405 -12.05 -18.79 6.37
N TRP A 406 -12.90 -18.57 7.38
CA TRP A 406 -13.99 -17.60 7.29
C TRP A 406 -13.48 -16.16 7.12
N ALA A 407 -12.35 -15.81 7.75
CA ALA A 407 -11.75 -14.48 7.63
C ALA A 407 -11.21 -14.27 6.21
N ARG A 408 -10.44 -15.26 5.71
CA ARG A 408 -9.96 -15.25 4.32
C ARG A 408 -11.12 -15.22 3.31
N ALA A 409 -12.18 -15.99 3.55
CA ALA A 409 -13.36 -15.98 2.68
C ALA A 409 -14.05 -14.61 2.68
N ALA A 410 -14.20 -13.97 3.85
CA ALA A 410 -14.76 -12.63 3.98
C ALA A 410 -13.89 -11.55 3.29
N GLU A 411 -12.57 -11.74 3.27
CA GLU A 411 -11.66 -10.85 2.55
C GLU A 411 -11.78 -11.00 1.03
N PHE A 412 -11.56 -12.21 0.52
CA PHE A 412 -11.30 -12.42 -0.90
C PHE A 412 -12.54 -12.77 -1.73
N LEU A 413 -13.53 -13.51 -1.19
CA LEU A 413 -14.70 -13.89 -2.00
C LEU A 413 -15.56 -12.67 -2.39
N PRO A 414 -15.86 -11.71 -1.49
CA PRO A 414 -16.56 -10.50 -1.90
C PRO A 414 -15.71 -9.62 -2.82
N LEU A 415 -14.38 -9.57 -2.63
CA LEU A 415 -13.48 -8.88 -3.58
C LEU A 415 -13.65 -9.45 -4.99
N TYR A 416 -13.55 -10.76 -5.16
CA TYR A 416 -13.67 -11.40 -6.48
C TYR A 416 -15.09 -11.27 -7.06
N GLY A 417 -16.12 -11.49 -6.25
CA GLY A 417 -17.52 -11.35 -6.66
C GLY A 417 -17.86 -9.93 -7.11
N LEU A 418 -17.41 -8.92 -6.35
CA LEU A 418 -17.63 -7.51 -6.70
C LEU A 418 -16.83 -7.09 -7.93
N LEU A 419 -15.58 -7.55 -8.09
CA LEU A 419 -14.81 -7.29 -9.32
C LEU A 419 -15.48 -7.91 -10.56
N ALA A 420 -15.98 -9.15 -10.44
CA ALA A 420 -16.72 -9.81 -11.52
C ALA A 420 -18.01 -9.05 -11.85
N TRP A 421 -18.75 -8.61 -10.82
CA TRP A 421 -19.96 -7.80 -10.96
C TRP A 421 -19.69 -6.45 -11.63
N GLU A 422 -18.64 -5.72 -11.20
CA GLU A 422 -18.23 -4.45 -11.79
C GLU A 422 -17.87 -4.61 -13.27
N TRP A 423 -17.10 -5.66 -13.61
CA TRP A 423 -16.74 -5.98 -14.98
C TRP A 423 -17.95 -6.30 -15.85
N TRP A 424 -18.84 -7.18 -15.37
CA TRP A 424 -20.07 -7.57 -16.06
C TRP A 424 -21.00 -6.38 -16.30
N SER A 425 -21.20 -5.56 -15.27
CA SER A 425 -22.04 -4.35 -15.32
C SER A 425 -21.47 -3.28 -16.25
N ALA A 426 -20.15 -3.19 -16.39
CA ALA A 426 -19.51 -2.28 -17.34
C ALA A 426 -19.72 -2.75 -18.79
N ARG A 427 -19.65 -4.07 -19.03
CA ARG A 427 -19.82 -4.65 -20.37
C ARG A 427 -21.24 -4.50 -20.89
N PHE A 428 -22.26 -4.68 -20.04
CA PHE A 428 -23.66 -4.49 -20.45
C PHE A 428 -23.99 -3.04 -20.78
N ARG A 429 -23.45 -2.07 -20.03
CA ARG A 429 -23.66 -0.65 -20.32
C ARG A 429 -23.10 -0.21 -21.67
N LEU A 430 -22.03 -0.84 -22.13
CA LEU A 430 -21.44 -0.60 -23.46
C LEU A 430 -22.21 -1.31 -24.59
N ALA A 431 -23.03 -2.32 -24.28
CA ALA A 431 -23.79 -3.10 -25.27
C ALA A 431 -25.21 -2.56 -25.52
N SER A 432 -25.71 -1.64 -24.68
CA SER A 432 -27.01 -1.00 -24.88
C SER A 432 -26.94 0.06 -26.00
N PRO A 433 -27.90 0.09 -26.96
CA PRO A 433 -27.94 1.13 -27.99
C PRO A 433 -28.17 2.49 -27.34
N GLY A 434 -27.20 3.41 -27.48
CA GLY A 434 -27.19 4.71 -26.81
C GLY A 434 -26.18 4.87 -25.66
N GLY A 435 -25.26 3.90 -25.47
CA GLY A 435 -24.24 3.92 -24.42
C GLY A 435 -23.19 5.03 -24.57
N GLU A 436 -23.56 6.27 -24.25
CA GLU A 436 -22.59 7.25 -23.76
C GLU A 436 -21.88 6.66 -22.52
N SER A 437 -20.56 6.84 -22.44
CA SER A 437 -19.73 6.38 -21.34
C SER A 437 -20.02 7.17 -20.05
N ALA A 438 -21.18 6.95 -19.44
CA ALA A 438 -21.58 7.58 -18.19
C ALA A 438 -21.01 6.81 -16.99
N TRP A 439 -19.70 6.89 -16.82
CA TRP A 439 -19.12 7.13 -15.49
C TRP A 439 -18.57 8.55 -15.47
N GLN A 440 -19.39 9.49 -15.94
CA GLN A 440 -19.30 10.88 -15.49
C GLN A 440 -20.28 11.00 -14.31
N PRO A 441 -19.83 11.19 -13.07
CA PRO A 441 -20.71 11.84 -12.11
C PRO A 441 -21.09 13.17 -12.77
N GLY A 442 -22.38 13.42 -12.99
CA GLY A 442 -22.84 14.58 -13.75
C GLY A 442 -22.20 15.87 -13.26
N PHE A 443 -21.26 16.38 -14.05
CA PHE A 443 -20.71 17.73 -13.95
C PHE A 443 -21.03 18.43 -15.25
N ALA A 444 -22.29 18.87 -15.38
CA ALA A 444 -22.56 19.95 -16.30
C ALA A 444 -21.75 21.18 -15.83
N PRO A 445 -20.98 21.84 -16.71
CA PRO A 445 -20.41 23.13 -16.37
C PRO A 445 -21.56 24.10 -16.01
N PRO A 446 -21.40 24.99 -15.02
CA PRO A 446 -22.37 26.06 -14.84
C PRO A 446 -22.47 26.83 -16.15
N GLY A 447 -23.68 26.89 -16.70
CA GLY A 447 -23.99 27.71 -17.86
C GLY A 447 -23.55 29.15 -17.63
N THR A 448 -23.11 29.74 -18.72
CA THR A 448 -22.68 31.14 -18.93
C THR A 448 -23.42 32.19 -18.12
#